data_AF-A0A7S3H6M2-F1
#
_entry.id   AF-A0A7S3H6M2-F1
#
_cell.length_a   1.000
_cell.length_b   1.000
_cell.length_c   1.000
_cell.angle_alpha   90.00
_cell.angle_beta   90.00
_cell.angle_gamma   90.00
#
_symmetry.space_group_name_H-M   'P 1'
#
loop_
_entity.id
_entity.type
_entity.pdbx_description
1 polymer ?
#
loop_
_entity_poly.entity_id
_entity_poly.type
_entity_poly.pdbx_seq_one_letter_code
_entity_poly.pdbx_strand_id
1 'polypeptide(L)'
;EDRVATCQCVQCGLFYSDEGFLYVHAFDAARPDLRNHLKRVINGLVCLECEHYNASVLCEDCVDLFCTECFIKLHRKGKRRQHVHLTIDNTGQIFRGGFLVPPEEAQVLTDRARSTVE
;
A
#
# COMPACT_ATOMS: atom_id res chain seq x y z
N GLU A 1 12.84 19.90 16.99
CA GLU A 1 11.87 18.85 17.35
C GLU A 1 11.98 17.76 16.30
N ASP A 2 12.47 16.57 16.69
CA ASP A 2 12.64 15.45 15.77
C ASP A 2 11.26 14.95 15.34
N ARG A 3 10.80 15.40 14.16
CA ARG A 3 9.57 14.89 13.56
C ARG A 3 9.83 13.49 13.03
N VAL A 4 9.17 12.51 13.64
CA VAL A 4 9.25 11.11 13.21
C VAL A 4 8.75 11.00 11.77
N ALA A 5 9.47 10.23 10.95
CA ALA A 5 9.01 9.92 9.62
C ALA A 5 7.71 9.10 9.70
N THR A 6 6.75 9.41 8.84
CA THR A 6 5.49 8.67 8.70
C THR A 6 5.27 8.18 7.26
N CYS A 7 6.08 8.69 6.32
CA CYS A 7 6.03 8.26 4.94
C CYS A 7 7.42 8.27 4.28
N GLN A 8 7.51 7.54 3.17
CA GLN A 8 8.63 7.55 2.25
C GLN A 8 8.15 8.13 0.92
N CYS A 9 8.98 8.98 0.33
CA CYS A 9 8.84 9.35 -1.08
C CYS A 9 9.45 8.25 -1.94
N VAL A 10 8.66 7.65 -2.84
CA VAL A 10 9.09 6.50 -3.65
C VAL A 10 10.22 6.88 -4.59
N GLN A 11 10.12 8.02 -5.26
CA GLN A 11 11.09 8.47 -6.26
C GLN A 11 12.36 9.04 -5.64
N CYS A 12 12.26 9.73 -4.50
CA CYS A 12 13.43 10.27 -3.82
C CYS A 12 14.14 9.24 -2.93
N GLY A 13 13.43 8.19 -2.48
CA GLY A 13 13.91 7.26 -1.46
C GLY A 13 13.97 7.84 -0.04
N LEU A 14 13.68 9.14 0.12
CA LEU A 14 13.78 9.86 1.39
C LEU A 14 12.53 9.72 2.26
N PHE A 15 12.74 9.80 3.58
CA PHE A 15 11.70 9.68 4.60
C PHE A 15 11.27 11.06 5.11
N TYR A 16 9.96 11.22 5.33
CA TYR A 16 9.35 12.47 5.73
C TYR A 16 8.25 12.23 6.77
N SER A 17 7.98 13.23 7.60
CA SER A 17 6.65 13.38 8.19
C SER A 17 5.64 13.74 7.11
N ASP A 18 4.35 13.50 7.34
CA ASP A 18 3.28 13.84 6.39
C ASP A 18 3.32 15.33 6.00
N GLU A 19 3.52 16.22 6.98
CA GLU A 19 3.67 17.66 6.74
C GLU A 19 4.92 17.99 5.93
N GLY A 20 6.05 17.37 6.27
CA GLY A 20 7.31 17.60 5.55
C GLY A 20 7.23 17.15 4.09
N PHE A 21 6.54 16.03 3.83
CA PHE A 21 6.30 15.56 2.47
C PHE A 21 5.51 16.59 1.68
N LEU A 22 4.39 17.10 2.23
CA LEU A 22 3.56 18.11 1.58
C LEU A 22 4.34 19.41 1.32
N TYR A 23 5.14 19.86 2.28
CA TYR A 23 5.95 21.07 2.10
C TYR A 23 6.89 20.94 0.90
N VAL A 24 7.66 19.85 0.83
CA VAL A 24 8.67 19.65 -0.22
C VAL A 24 8.05 19.28 -1.57
N HIS A 25 7.02 18.43 -1.59
CA HIS A 25 6.51 17.86 -2.85
C HIS A 25 5.27 18.58 -3.37
N ALA A 26 4.47 19.24 -2.52
CA ALA A 26 3.25 19.93 -2.96
C ALA A 26 3.41 21.45 -3.01
N PHE A 27 4.16 22.04 -2.08
CA PHE A 27 4.19 23.50 -1.88
C PHE A 27 5.49 24.19 -2.32
N ASP A 28 6.60 23.47 -2.46
CA ASP A 28 7.85 24.05 -2.95
C ASP A 28 7.72 24.50 -4.42
N ALA A 29 7.54 25.80 -4.62
CA ALA A 29 7.41 26.41 -5.94
C ALA A 29 8.72 26.38 -6.74
N ALA A 30 9.87 26.22 -6.09
CA ALA A 30 11.15 26.12 -6.76
C ALA A 30 11.36 24.74 -7.41
N ARG A 31 10.58 23.73 -7.00
CA ARG A 31 10.72 22.34 -7.45
C ARG A 31 9.38 21.73 -7.91
N PRO A 32 8.77 22.25 -9.00
CA PRO A 32 7.49 21.77 -9.49
C PRO A 32 7.52 20.32 -9.99
N ASP A 33 8.70 19.80 -10.33
CA ASP A 33 8.95 18.41 -10.74
C ASP A 33 8.55 17.40 -9.67
N LEU A 34 8.61 17.78 -8.39
CA LEU A 34 8.38 16.89 -7.25
C LEU A 34 6.90 16.62 -6.98
N ARG A 35 5.97 17.34 -7.63
CA ARG A 35 4.51 17.24 -7.39
C ARG A 35 3.90 15.88 -7.72
N ASN A 36 4.53 15.14 -8.63
CA ASN A 36 4.08 13.81 -9.04
C ASN A 36 4.77 12.69 -8.26
N HIS A 37 5.60 13.03 -7.27
CA HIS A 37 6.23 12.03 -6.43
C HIS A 37 5.19 11.37 -5.53
N LEU A 38 5.34 10.05 -5.40
CA LEU A 38 4.40 9.20 -4.71
C LEU A 38 4.81 9.07 -3.25
N LYS A 39 3.80 9.21 -2.40
CA LYS A 39 3.91 9.02 -0.97
C LYS A 39 3.48 7.62 -0.60
N ARG A 40 4.31 6.93 0.18
CA ARG A 40 4.00 5.62 0.78
C ARG A 40 4.12 5.72 2.29
N VAL A 41 3.07 5.34 3.03
CA VAL A 41 3.11 5.29 4.51
C VAL A 41 4.17 4.27 4.94
N ILE A 42 4.99 4.62 5.93
CA ILE A 42 5.97 3.67 6.48
C ILE A 42 5.26 2.55 7.23
N ASN A 43 5.83 1.35 7.25
CA ASN A 43 5.25 0.14 7.84
C ASN A 43 3.93 -0.34 7.20
N GLY A 44 3.46 0.33 6.14
CA GLY A 44 2.36 -0.16 5.32
C GLY A 44 2.73 -1.44 4.58
N LEU A 45 1.71 -2.24 4.24
CA LEU A 45 1.85 -3.33 3.28
C LEU A 45 2.11 -2.73 1.90
N VAL A 46 3.02 -3.34 1.12
CA VAL A 46 3.43 -2.82 -0.20
C VAL A 46 2.76 -3.63 -1.30
N CYS A 47 2.32 -2.96 -2.37
CA CYS A 47 1.84 -3.64 -3.57
C CYS A 47 2.95 -4.47 -4.21
N LEU A 48 2.75 -5.78 -4.35
CA LEU A 48 3.71 -6.71 -4.97
C LEU A 48 3.94 -6.39 -6.44
N GLU A 49 2.91 -5.93 -7.16
CA GLU A 49 2.99 -5.74 -8.61
C GLU A 49 3.76 -4.48 -9.02
N CYS A 50 3.62 -3.38 -8.27
CA CYS A 50 4.21 -2.10 -8.68
C CYS A 50 5.20 -1.50 -7.70
N GLU A 51 5.21 -1.97 -6.44
CA GLU A 51 6.06 -1.50 -5.35
C GLU A 51 5.96 0.00 -4.99
N HIS A 52 5.24 0.80 -5.79
CA HIS A 52 5.11 2.24 -5.62
C HIS A 52 4.08 2.62 -4.55
N TYR A 53 2.99 1.87 -4.46
CA TYR A 53 1.88 2.19 -3.55
C TYR A 53 1.81 1.21 -2.40
N ASN A 54 1.22 1.65 -1.29
CA ASN A 54 0.73 0.72 -0.29
C ASN A 54 -0.35 -0.18 -0.88
N ALA A 55 -0.36 -1.42 -0.44
CA ALA A 55 -1.43 -2.36 -0.72
C ALA A 55 -2.71 -1.91 0.00
N SER A 56 -3.79 -1.90 -0.76
CA SER A 56 -5.16 -1.64 -0.28
C SER A 56 -6.06 -2.86 -0.47
N VAL A 57 -5.53 -3.91 -1.11
CA VAL A 57 -6.24 -5.15 -1.42
C VAL A 57 -5.34 -6.34 -1.13
N LEU A 58 -5.86 -7.32 -0.39
CA LEU A 58 -5.29 -8.67 -0.30
C LEU A 58 -6.19 -9.60 -1.12
N CYS A 59 -5.62 -10.37 -2.03
CA CYS A 59 -6.34 -11.40 -2.78
C CYS A 59 -6.15 -12.75 -2.07
N GLU A 60 -7.20 -13.35 -1.53
CA GLU A 60 -7.09 -14.59 -0.73
C GLU A 60 -6.69 -15.79 -1.61
N ASP A 61 -7.13 -15.83 -2.87
CA ASP A 61 -6.81 -16.91 -3.81
C ASP A 61 -5.38 -16.82 -4.35
N CYS A 62 -4.90 -15.59 -4.60
CA CYS A 62 -3.51 -15.38 -5.02
C CYS A 62 -2.56 -15.43 -3.84
N VAL A 63 -3.05 -15.13 -2.64
CA VAL A 63 -2.24 -14.91 -1.44
C VAL A 63 -1.23 -13.78 -1.69
N ASP A 64 -1.69 -12.68 -2.30
CA ASP A 64 -0.84 -11.57 -2.73
C ASP A 64 -1.46 -10.21 -2.37
N LEU A 65 -0.58 -9.20 -2.24
CA LEU A 65 -0.91 -7.83 -1.86
C LEU A 65 -0.86 -6.90 -3.07
N PHE A 66 -1.91 -6.12 -3.27
CA PHE A 66 -2.05 -5.20 -4.39
C PHE A 66 -2.53 -3.82 -3.94
N CYS A 67 -2.09 -2.78 -4.64
CA CYS A 67 -2.87 -1.54 -4.67
C CYS A 67 -4.13 -1.75 -5.53
N THR A 68 -5.15 -0.91 -5.31
CA THR A 68 -6.44 -1.00 -6.01
C THR A 68 -6.28 -1.04 -7.54
N GLU A 69 -5.40 -0.22 -8.10
CA GLU A 69 -5.18 -0.15 -9.55
C GLU A 69 -4.61 -1.47 -10.12
N CYS A 70 -3.57 -2.01 -9.48
CA CYS A 70 -2.97 -3.28 -9.89
C CYS A 70 -3.95 -4.43 -9.72
N PHE A 71 -4.72 -4.47 -8.62
CA PHE A 71 -5.77 -5.47 -8.43
C PHE A 71 -6.77 -5.45 -9.57
N ILE A 72 -7.36 -4.29 -9.88
CA ILE A 72 -8.32 -4.14 -10.98
C ILE A 72 -7.69 -4.55 -12.31
N LYS A 73 -6.48 -4.10 -12.62
CA LYS A 73 -5.79 -4.41 -13.88
C LYS A 73 -5.62 -5.92 -14.09
N LEU A 74 -5.22 -6.65 -13.05
CA LEU A 74 -4.92 -8.09 -13.09
C LEU A 74 -6.15 -8.98 -12.90
N HIS A 75 -7.13 -8.53 -12.11
CA HIS A 75 -8.31 -9.32 -11.72
C HIS A 75 -9.58 -8.98 -12.51
N ARG A 76 -9.58 -7.98 -13.41
CA ARG A 76 -10.76 -7.63 -14.22
C ARG A 76 -11.16 -8.65 -15.30
N LYS A 77 -10.35 -9.67 -15.60
CA LYS A 77 -10.57 -10.62 -16.72
C LYS A 77 -10.31 -12.08 -16.31
N GLY A 78 -10.92 -13.01 -17.06
CA GLY A 78 -10.71 -14.45 -16.89
C GLY A 78 -11.17 -14.98 -15.54
N LYS A 79 -10.52 -16.06 -15.08
CA LYS A 79 -10.82 -16.73 -13.80
C LYS A 79 -10.57 -15.82 -12.58
N ARG A 80 -9.61 -14.89 -12.68
CA ARG A 80 -9.24 -13.97 -11.59
C ARG A 80 -10.36 -13.01 -11.18
N ARG A 81 -11.38 -12.81 -12.03
CA ARG A 81 -12.58 -12.00 -11.68
C ARG A 81 -13.37 -12.57 -10.51
N GLN A 82 -13.21 -13.85 -10.23
CA GLN A 82 -13.94 -14.57 -9.20
C GLN A 82 -13.13 -14.69 -7.91
N HIS A 83 -11.90 -14.15 -7.87
CA HIS A 83 -11.08 -14.22 -6.67
C HIS A 83 -11.69 -13.41 -5.54
N VAL A 84 -11.67 -13.99 -4.35
CA VAL A 84 -12.02 -13.35 -3.09
C VAL A 84 -10.93 -12.37 -2.72
N HIS A 85 -11.34 -11.16 -2.35
CA HIS A 85 -10.43 -10.11 -1.94
C HIS A 85 -10.90 -9.44 -0.67
N LEU A 86 -9.93 -8.99 0.11
CA LEU A 86 -10.08 -8.23 1.34
C LEU A 86 -9.56 -6.82 1.12
N THR A 87 -10.13 -5.86 1.84
CA THR A 87 -9.67 -4.47 1.80
C THR A 87 -8.70 -4.21 2.94
N ILE A 88 -7.66 -3.42 2.67
CA ILE A 88 -6.67 -2.98 3.65
C ILE A 88 -6.76 -1.46 3.76
N ASP A 89 -6.80 -0.93 4.98
CA ASP A 89 -6.79 0.51 5.20
C ASP A 89 -5.34 1.08 5.25
N ASN A 90 -5.22 2.37 5.55
CA ASN A 90 -3.93 3.03 5.69
C ASN A 90 -3.17 2.70 6.98
N THR A 91 -3.79 1.97 7.91
CA THR A 91 -3.17 1.47 9.16
C THR A 91 -2.73 0.01 9.06
N GLY A 92 -3.05 -0.66 7.94
CA GLY A 92 -2.76 -2.08 7.72
C GLY A 92 -3.84 -3.02 8.26
N GLN A 93 -4.98 -2.50 8.74
CA GLN A 93 -6.11 -3.32 9.16
C GLN A 93 -6.78 -3.95 7.94
N ILE A 94 -7.09 -5.25 8.07
CA ILE A 94 -7.70 -6.05 7.00
C ILE A 94 -9.21 -6.21 7.29
N PHE A 95 -10.03 -6.03 6.26
CA PHE A 95 -11.48 -6.15 6.35
C PHE A 95 -12.02 -7.13 5.32
N ARG A 96 -12.95 -7.99 5.76
CA ARG A 96 -13.71 -8.93 4.93
C ARG A 96 -15.17 -8.50 4.86
N GLY A 97 -15.62 -8.10 3.67
CA GLY A 97 -16.99 -7.59 3.49
C GLY A 97 -17.32 -6.38 4.38
N GLY A 98 -16.31 -5.56 4.71
CA GLY A 98 -16.45 -4.39 5.61
C GLY A 98 -16.31 -4.70 7.10
N PHE A 99 -16.18 -5.97 7.50
CA PHE A 99 -15.93 -6.35 8.89
C PHE A 99 -14.44 -6.52 9.14
N LEU A 100 -13.95 -5.97 10.26
CA LEU A 100 -12.56 -6.12 10.68
C LEU A 100 -12.23 -7.60 10.89
N VAL A 101 -11.17 -8.06 10.24
CA VAL A 101 -10.64 -9.42 10.42
C VAL A 101 -9.91 -9.50 11.77
N PRO A 102 -10.10 -10.57 12.57
CA PRO A 102 -9.39 -10.73 13.85
C PRO A 102 -7.86 -10.63 13.69
N PRO A 103 -7.13 -10.04 14.65
CA PRO A 103 -5.70 -9.79 14.51
C PRO A 103 -4.86 -11.04 14.21
N GLU A 104 -5.18 -12.17 14.85
CA GLU A 104 -4.49 -13.44 14.62
C GLU A 104 -4.67 -13.96 13.19
N GLU A 105 -5.86 -13.79 12.62
CA GLU A 105 -6.16 -14.20 11.25
C GLU A 105 -5.52 -13.23 10.24
N ALA A 106 -5.60 -11.92 10.51
CA ALA A 106 -4.97 -10.89 9.69
C ALA A 106 -3.44 -11.05 9.62
N GLN A 107 -2.82 -11.45 10.73
CA GLN A 107 -1.38 -11.76 10.78
C GLN A 107 -1.06 -12.95 9.87
N VAL A 108 -1.80 -14.06 9.98
CA VAL A 108 -1.61 -15.24 9.12
C VAL A 108 -1.77 -14.90 7.64
N LEU A 109 -2.79 -14.11 7.28
CA LEU A 109 -3.01 -13.66 5.91
C LEU A 109 -1.82 -12.83 5.39
N THR A 110 -1.31 -11.92 6.21
CA THR A 110 -0.17 -11.06 5.87
C THR A 110 1.12 -11.86 5.72
N ASP A 111 1.39 -12.80 6.62
CA ASP A 111 2.61 -13.63 6.60
C ASP A 111 2.63 -14.55 5.38
N ARG A 112 1.47 -15.13 5.05
CA ARG A 112 1.32 -15.93 3.84
C ARG A 112 1.56 -15.09 2.59
N ALA A 113 1.07 -13.86 2.55
CA ALA A 113 1.26 -12.97 1.40
C ALA A 113 2.66 -12.37 1.26
N ARG A 114 3.49 -12.48 2.32
CA ARG A 114 4.91 -12.10 2.28
C ARG A 114 5.81 -13.28 1.90
N SER A 115 5.39 -14.50 2.20
CA SER A 115 6.15 -15.73 1.93
C SER A 115 6.19 -16.12 0.45
N THR A 116 5.39 -15.47 -0.41
CA THR A 116 5.43 -15.65 -1.88
C THR A 116 6.57 -14.88 -2.55
N VAL A 117 7.35 -14.12 -1.79
CA VAL A 117 8.56 -13.43 -2.25
C VAL A 117 9.75 -14.38 -2.09
N GLU A 118 10.08 -15.13 -3.16
CA GLU A 118 11.30 -15.97 -3.24
C GLU A 118 12.59 -15.14 -3.30
#